data_AF-A0A497C1P7-F1
#
_entry.id   AF-A0A497C1P7-F1
#
_cell.length_a   1.000
_cell.length_b   1.000
_cell.length_c   1.000
_cell.angle_alpha   90.00
_cell.angle_beta   90.00
_cell.angle_gamma   90.00
#
_symmetry.space_group_name_H-M   'P 1'
#
loop_
_entity.id
_entity.type
_entity.pdbx_description
1 polymer ?
#
loop_
_entity_poly.entity_id
_entity_poly.type
_entity_poly.pdbx_seq_one_letter_code
_entity_poly.pdbx_strand_id
1 'polypeptide(L)'
;EVGEGDTLGSISLNYNVPEEAIKSYNGMVSNTVYESLTLIIPLCERAATPGPTPTPTPPPPYPAPNLLLPADGGVFSLSDNQVTLQWSSVGLINTNEAYRITIMDLTEGTGRKLVDYVEDTKFIVPGSFRASEDSPHIYRWTISTVRQVDVDENGSPIWEDAGSLSEARVFTWTGQAAVESTPTP
;
A
#
# COMPACT_ATOMS: atom_id res chain seq x y z
N GLU A 1 -39.28 35.01 -1.79
CA GLU A 1 -39.24 36.20 -2.67
C GLU A 1 -37.79 36.48 -3.00
N VAL A 2 -37.51 36.99 -4.20
CA VAL A 2 -36.16 37.34 -4.65
C VAL A 2 -35.69 38.57 -3.86
N GLY A 3 -34.56 38.44 -3.15
CA GLY A 3 -33.96 39.51 -2.36
C GLY A 3 -33.01 40.40 -3.18
N GLU A 4 -32.50 41.45 -2.53
CA GLU A 4 -31.46 42.30 -3.11
C GLU A 4 -30.19 41.47 -3.40
N GLY A 5 -29.73 41.52 -4.65
CA GLY A 5 -28.55 40.78 -5.11
C GLY A 5 -28.80 39.31 -5.48
N ASP A 6 -30.02 38.80 -5.34
CA ASP A 6 -30.36 37.46 -5.81
C ASP A 6 -30.38 37.39 -7.35
N THR A 7 -29.85 36.29 -7.87
CA THR A 7 -29.91 35.94 -9.28
C THR A 7 -30.58 34.58 -9.43
N LEU A 8 -31.11 34.26 -10.61
CA LEU A 8 -31.68 32.94 -10.85
C LEU A 8 -30.66 31.81 -10.58
N GLY A 9 -29.38 32.06 -10.89
CA GLY A 9 -28.30 31.11 -10.63
C GLY A 9 -27.95 30.94 -9.16
N SER A 10 -27.89 32.03 -8.38
CA SER A 10 -27.66 31.91 -6.93
C SER A 10 -28.81 31.17 -6.23
N ILE A 11 -30.05 31.40 -6.67
CA ILE A 11 -31.25 30.69 -6.19
C ILE A 11 -31.19 29.21 -6.58
N SER A 12 -30.90 28.90 -7.85
CA SER A 12 -30.72 27.52 -8.36
C SER A 12 -29.70 26.74 -7.53
N LEU A 13 -28.54 27.36 -7.25
CA LEU A 13 -27.49 26.76 -6.43
C LEU A 13 -27.93 26.56 -4.98
N ASN A 14 -28.60 27.54 -4.37
CA ASN A 14 -29.04 27.46 -2.99
C ASN A 14 -30.07 26.34 -2.76
N TYR A 15 -30.98 26.14 -3.72
CA TYR A 15 -32.03 25.12 -3.63
C TYR A 15 -31.66 23.79 -4.31
N ASN A 16 -30.50 23.72 -4.99
CA ASN A 16 -30.06 22.57 -5.79
C ASN A 16 -31.12 22.13 -6.82
N VAL A 17 -31.75 23.10 -7.48
CA VAL A 17 -32.77 22.90 -8.52
C VAL A 17 -32.27 23.60 -9.79
N PRO A 18 -32.25 22.95 -10.96
CA PRO A 18 -31.78 23.57 -12.20
C PRO A 18 -32.53 24.87 -12.54
N GLU A 19 -31.80 25.90 -12.99
CA GLU A 19 -32.38 27.18 -13.42
C GLU A 19 -33.54 27.02 -14.42
N GLU A 20 -33.42 26.08 -15.35
CA GLU A 20 -34.44 25.80 -16.36
C GLU A 20 -35.74 25.25 -15.75
N ALA A 21 -35.65 24.41 -14.71
CA ALA A 21 -36.82 23.91 -14.00
C ALA A 21 -37.52 25.05 -13.25
N ILE A 22 -36.75 25.94 -12.60
CA ILE A 22 -37.30 27.13 -11.96
C ILE A 22 -38.01 28.02 -12.99
N LYS A 23 -37.41 28.24 -14.16
CA LYS A 23 -38.03 29.04 -15.23
C LYS A 23 -39.33 28.45 -15.75
N SER A 24 -39.34 27.15 -16.05
CA SER A 24 -40.52 26.46 -16.55
C SER A 24 -41.70 26.55 -15.58
N TYR A 25 -41.45 26.40 -14.27
CA TYR A 25 -42.50 26.48 -13.25
C TYR A 25 -43.02 27.91 -13.01
N ASN A 26 -42.24 28.93 -13.39
CA ASN A 26 -42.61 30.34 -13.24
C ASN A 26 -42.99 31.01 -14.57
N GLY A 27 -43.07 30.25 -15.68
CA GLY A 27 -43.38 30.80 -17.00
C GLY A 27 -42.35 31.81 -17.52
N MET A 28 -41.10 31.72 -17.06
CA MET A 28 -40.03 32.65 -17.40
C MET A 28 -39.27 32.20 -18.63
N VAL A 29 -38.93 33.13 -19.53
CA VAL A 29 -38.11 32.86 -20.72
C VAL A 29 -36.66 33.31 -20.55
N SER A 30 -36.41 34.29 -19.68
CA SER A 30 -35.07 34.82 -19.37
C SER A 30 -34.63 34.41 -17.96
N ASN A 31 -33.33 34.59 -17.69
CA ASN A 31 -32.75 34.31 -16.36
C ASN A 31 -32.77 35.56 -15.45
N THR A 32 -33.46 36.62 -15.87
CA THR A 32 -33.54 37.89 -15.14
C THR A 32 -34.62 37.78 -14.06
N VAL A 33 -34.24 38.08 -12.83
CA VAL A 33 -35.14 38.17 -11.66
C VAL A 33 -35.11 39.60 -11.13
N TYR A 34 -36.21 40.04 -10.52
CA TYR A 34 -36.33 41.36 -9.90
C TYR A 34 -36.60 41.20 -8.42
N GLU A 35 -36.17 42.18 -7.62
CA GLU A 35 -36.46 42.20 -6.20
C GLU A 35 -37.98 42.11 -5.95
N SER A 36 -38.35 41.40 -4.88
CA SER A 36 -39.75 41.11 -4.53
C SER A 36 -40.50 40.22 -5.53
N LEU A 37 -39.82 39.62 -6.52
CA LEU A 37 -40.43 38.60 -7.38
C LEU A 37 -40.65 37.31 -6.57
N THR A 38 -41.86 36.77 -6.62
CA THR A 38 -42.18 35.47 -6.00
C THR A 38 -41.95 34.35 -7.00
N LEU A 39 -40.90 33.55 -6.77
CA LEU A 39 -40.60 32.35 -7.56
C LEU A 39 -41.09 31.09 -6.87
N ILE A 40 -41.74 30.22 -7.64
CA ILE A 40 -42.03 28.84 -7.29
C ILE A 40 -40.78 28.02 -7.53
N ILE A 41 -40.18 27.47 -6.47
CA ILE A 41 -39.02 26.60 -6.58
C ILE A 41 -39.49 25.14 -6.54
N PRO A 42 -39.45 24.40 -7.67
CA PRO A 42 -39.89 23.01 -7.72
C PRO A 42 -38.87 22.10 -7.02
N LEU A 43 -39.03 21.92 -5.70
CA LEU A 43 -38.13 21.05 -4.92
C LEU A 43 -38.22 19.57 -5.35
N CYS A 44 -39.26 19.19 -6.10
CA CYS A 44 -39.38 17.88 -6.74
C CYS A 44 -38.38 17.69 -7.89
N GLU A 45 -37.89 18.77 -8.50
CA GLU A 45 -36.90 18.78 -9.59
C GLU A 45 -35.47 18.99 -9.07
N ARG A 46 -35.24 18.74 -7.77
CA ARG A 46 -33.89 18.82 -7.21
C ARG A 46 -32.97 17.85 -7.94
N ALA A 47 -31.80 18.34 -8.33
CA ALA A 47 -30.76 17.48 -8.86
C ALA A 47 -30.44 16.39 -7.83
N ALA A 48 -30.30 15.14 -8.29
CA ALA A 48 -29.88 14.05 -7.42
C ALA A 48 -28.55 14.43 -6.77
N THR A 49 -28.48 14.35 -5.44
CA THR A 49 -27.19 14.44 -4.76
C THR A 49 -26.33 13.28 -5.26
N PRO A 50 -25.04 13.51 -5.62
CA PRO A 50 -24.13 12.41 -5.89
C PRO A 50 -24.22 11.40 -4.74
N GLY A 51 -24.55 10.16 -5.08
CA GLY A 51 -24.54 9.09 -4.10
C GLY A 51 -23.12 8.91 -3.53
N PRO A 52 -22.97 8.22 -2.39
CA PRO A 52 -21.63 7.83 -1.97
C PRO A 52 -20.97 7.04 -3.12
N THR A 53 -19.80 7.49 -3.55
CA THR A 53 -18.97 6.68 -4.45
C THR A 53 -18.67 5.37 -3.74
N PRO A 54 -18.87 4.20 -4.37
CA PRO A 54 -18.48 2.94 -3.75
C PRO A 54 -16.98 2.99 -3.40
N THR A 55 -16.68 2.94 -2.11
CA THR A 55 -15.31 2.71 -1.66
C THR A 55 -14.99 1.24 -1.91
N PRO A 56 -13.93 0.89 -2.66
CA PRO A 56 -13.56 -0.50 -2.85
C PRO A 56 -13.34 -1.16 -1.48
N THR A 57 -14.04 -2.27 -1.24
CA THR A 57 -13.82 -3.08 -0.04
C THR A 57 -12.56 -3.89 -0.26
N PRO A 58 -11.53 -3.77 0.60
CA PRO A 58 -10.34 -4.60 0.45
C PRO A 58 -10.72 -6.08 0.58
N PRO A 59 -10.17 -6.98 -0.26
CA PRO A 59 -10.38 -8.40 -0.12
C PRO A 59 -9.88 -8.89 1.25
N PRO A 60 -10.39 -10.05 1.71
CA PRO A 60 -10.02 -10.60 3.01
C PRO A 60 -8.50 -10.80 3.11
N PRO A 61 -7.90 -10.61 4.31
CA PRO A 61 -6.47 -10.83 4.50
C PRO A 61 -6.06 -12.28 4.25
N TYR A 62 -4.89 -12.48 3.63
CA TYR A 62 -4.28 -13.81 3.47
C TYR A 62 -3.84 -14.40 4.83
N PRO A 63 -3.88 -15.75 4.98
CA PRO A 63 -3.30 -16.40 6.15
C PRO A 63 -1.78 -16.25 6.17
N ALA A 64 -1.18 -16.53 7.33
CA ALA A 64 0.28 -16.52 7.50
C ALA A 64 0.95 -17.62 6.66
N PRO A 65 2.00 -17.32 5.87
CA PRO A 65 2.78 -18.34 5.17
C PRO A 65 3.47 -19.29 6.16
N ASN A 66 3.46 -20.61 5.88
CA ASN A 66 4.21 -21.58 6.67
C ASN A 66 5.68 -21.60 6.20
N LEU A 67 6.61 -21.39 7.12
CA LEU A 67 8.03 -21.37 6.80
C LEU A 67 8.55 -22.81 6.62
N LEU A 68 9.28 -23.07 5.54
CA LEU A 68 9.74 -24.42 5.20
C LEU A 68 11.24 -24.56 5.43
N LEU A 69 12.04 -23.75 4.74
CA LEU A 69 13.50 -23.77 4.82
C LEU A 69 14.06 -22.35 5.03
N PRO A 70 15.19 -22.21 5.74
CA PRO A 70 15.81 -23.23 6.56
C PRO A 70 14.93 -23.67 7.74
N ALA A 71 15.29 -24.79 8.36
CA ALA A 71 14.75 -25.14 9.67
C ALA A 71 15.08 -24.02 10.67
N ASP A 72 14.24 -23.84 11.68
CA ASP A 72 14.50 -22.85 12.72
C ASP A 72 15.81 -23.17 13.45
N GLY A 73 16.69 -22.18 13.58
CA GLY A 73 18.05 -22.36 14.10
C GLY A 73 19.05 -22.98 13.13
N GLY A 74 18.74 -23.09 11.84
CA GLY A 74 19.65 -23.62 10.82
C GLY A 74 21.00 -22.89 10.81
N VAL A 75 22.09 -23.60 10.53
CA VAL A 75 23.46 -23.07 10.60
C VAL A 75 24.11 -23.10 9.22
N PHE A 76 24.66 -21.96 8.82
CA PHE A 76 25.38 -21.75 7.57
C PHE A 76 26.78 -21.21 7.87
N SER A 77 27.76 -21.73 7.15
CA SER A 77 29.19 -21.51 7.35
C SER A 77 29.80 -20.63 6.26
N LEU A 78 31.11 -20.39 6.31
CA LEU A 78 31.88 -19.72 5.25
C LEU A 78 31.70 -20.37 3.87
N SER A 79 31.65 -21.70 3.81
CA SER A 79 31.45 -22.44 2.55
C SER A 79 30.04 -22.32 1.98
N ASP A 80 29.07 -21.88 2.78
CA ASP A 80 27.71 -21.61 2.33
C ASP A 80 27.64 -20.20 1.77
N ASN A 81 27.82 -20.10 0.44
CA ASN A 81 27.84 -18.82 -0.26
C ASN A 81 26.46 -18.13 -0.33
N GLN A 82 25.38 -18.86 -0.04
CA GLN A 82 24.02 -18.35 -0.10
C GLN A 82 23.11 -19.07 0.89
N VAL A 83 22.15 -18.33 1.45
CA VAL A 83 21.05 -18.88 2.24
C VAL A 83 19.78 -18.72 1.43
N THR A 84 19.02 -19.82 1.23
CA THR A 84 17.72 -19.76 0.55
C THR A 84 16.60 -19.91 1.57
N LEU A 85 15.75 -18.89 1.64
CA LEU A 85 14.52 -18.90 2.41
C LEU A 85 13.40 -19.48 1.52
N GLN A 86 12.56 -20.34 2.09
CA GLN A 86 11.44 -20.96 1.39
C GLN A 86 10.24 -21.07 2.32
N TRP A 87 9.05 -20.79 1.78
CA TRP A 87 7.77 -20.84 2.51
C TRP A 87 6.68 -21.49 1.65
N SER A 88 5.55 -21.80 2.27
CA SER A 88 4.37 -22.29 1.55
C SER A 88 3.64 -21.13 0.87
N SER A 89 3.10 -21.37 -0.33
CA SER A 89 2.14 -20.44 -0.94
C SER A 89 0.90 -20.27 -0.06
N VAL A 90 0.34 -19.05 -0.01
CA VAL A 90 -0.95 -18.74 0.65
C VAL A 90 -2.15 -18.87 -0.31
N GLY A 91 -1.93 -19.51 -1.47
CA GLY A 91 -2.87 -19.56 -2.58
C GLY A 91 -2.43 -18.68 -3.75
N LEU A 92 -3.37 -18.39 -4.64
CA LEU A 92 -3.16 -17.46 -5.74
C LEU A 92 -3.18 -16.04 -5.17
N ILE A 93 -2.07 -15.33 -5.31
CA ILE A 93 -1.97 -13.89 -5.05
C ILE A 93 -2.25 -13.13 -6.35
N ASN A 94 -2.82 -11.93 -6.24
CA ASN A 94 -3.13 -11.09 -7.39
C ASN A 94 -1.84 -10.55 -8.04
N THR A 95 -1.95 -10.10 -9.28
CA THR A 95 -0.80 -9.56 -10.04
C THR A 95 -0.17 -8.31 -9.39
N ASN A 96 -0.90 -7.59 -8.55
CA ASN A 96 -0.38 -6.45 -7.78
C ASN A 96 -0.01 -6.84 -6.33
N GLU A 97 0.23 -8.11 -6.04
CA GLU A 97 0.57 -8.62 -4.72
C GLU A 97 1.88 -9.39 -4.75
N ALA A 98 2.59 -9.39 -3.62
CA ALA A 98 3.87 -10.06 -3.46
C ALA A 98 4.03 -10.59 -2.04
N TYR A 99 5.03 -11.45 -1.83
CA TYR A 99 5.55 -11.76 -0.51
C TYR A 99 6.60 -10.73 -0.12
N ARG A 100 6.41 -10.09 1.03
CA ARG A 100 7.44 -9.27 1.67
C ARG A 100 8.28 -10.16 2.57
N ILE A 101 9.58 -10.20 2.29
CA ILE A 101 10.59 -10.81 3.14
C ILE A 101 11.17 -9.73 4.05
N THR A 102 11.24 -9.98 5.35
CA THR A 102 12.00 -9.15 6.29
C THR A 102 13.07 -10.01 6.93
N ILE A 103 14.33 -9.59 6.88
CA ILE A 103 15.47 -10.24 7.55
C ILE A 103 16.15 -9.21 8.44
N MET A 104 16.47 -9.56 9.67
CA MET A 104 17.14 -8.69 10.64
C MET A 104 18.34 -9.40 11.25
N ASP A 105 19.47 -8.70 11.28
CA ASP A 105 20.65 -9.14 12.02
C ASP A 105 20.45 -8.83 13.52
N LEU A 106 20.40 -9.88 14.34
CA LEU A 106 20.21 -9.77 15.78
C LEU A 106 21.53 -9.68 16.54
N THR A 107 22.66 -10.03 15.91
CA THR A 107 23.97 -10.09 16.57
C THR A 107 24.68 -8.75 16.49
N GLU A 108 24.53 -8.02 15.39
CA GLU A 108 25.22 -6.74 15.15
C GLU A 108 24.81 -5.63 16.14
N GLY A 109 23.64 -5.74 16.77
CA GLY A 109 23.14 -4.76 17.74
C GLY A 109 22.66 -3.42 17.13
N THR A 110 22.91 -3.19 15.83
CA THR A 110 22.46 -2.01 15.07
C THR A 110 21.03 -2.16 14.54
N GLY A 111 20.46 -3.37 14.57
CA GLY A 111 19.14 -3.67 14.03
C GLY A 111 19.09 -3.64 12.50
N ARG A 112 20.23 -3.88 11.82
CA ARG A 112 20.34 -3.91 10.37
C ARG A 112 19.29 -4.84 9.77
N LYS A 113 18.49 -4.31 8.84
CA LYS A 113 17.32 -4.97 8.27
C LYS A 113 17.36 -4.96 6.75
N LEU A 114 17.08 -6.11 6.15
CA LEU A 114 16.79 -6.26 4.73
C LEU A 114 15.28 -6.44 4.58
N VAL A 115 14.69 -5.69 3.65
CA VAL A 115 13.31 -5.89 3.19
C VAL A 115 13.34 -6.09 1.69
N ASP A 116 12.70 -7.14 1.23
CA ASP A 116 12.59 -7.44 -0.20
C ASP A 116 11.19 -7.96 -0.53
N TYR A 117 10.87 -8.01 -1.82
CA TYR A 117 9.56 -8.39 -2.32
C TYR A 117 9.70 -9.34 -3.49
N VAL A 118 9.03 -10.50 -3.43
CA VAL A 118 9.03 -11.49 -4.50
C VAL A 118 7.64 -12.10 -4.71
N GLU A 119 7.34 -12.49 -5.94
CA GLU A 119 6.11 -13.22 -6.27
C GLU A 119 6.25 -14.74 -6.04
N ASP A 120 7.50 -15.23 -6.09
CA ASP A 120 7.84 -16.63 -5.84
C ASP A 120 7.73 -17.01 -4.35
N THR A 121 7.78 -18.31 -4.06
CA THR A 121 7.80 -18.86 -2.68
C THR A 121 9.21 -19.15 -2.16
N LYS A 122 10.20 -18.44 -2.71
CA LYS A 122 11.61 -18.57 -2.34
C LYS A 122 12.32 -17.22 -2.43
N PHE A 123 13.36 -17.05 -1.63
CA PHE A 123 14.23 -15.88 -1.68
C PHE A 123 15.67 -16.28 -1.36
N ILE A 124 16.63 -15.82 -2.15
CA ILE A 124 18.06 -16.02 -1.87
C ILE A 124 18.57 -14.79 -1.16
N VAL A 125 19.01 -14.96 0.08
CA VAL A 125 19.57 -13.86 0.87
C VAL A 125 20.84 -13.35 0.17
N PRO A 126 20.91 -12.06 -0.19
CA PRO A 126 22.08 -11.49 -0.84
C PRO A 126 23.33 -11.67 0.04
N GLY A 127 24.44 -12.09 -0.57
CA GLY A 127 25.72 -12.22 0.13
C GLY A 127 26.21 -10.90 0.75
N SER A 128 25.79 -9.76 0.20
CA SER A 128 26.06 -8.43 0.78
C SER A 128 25.37 -8.18 2.13
N PHE A 129 24.32 -8.94 2.47
CA PHE A 129 23.67 -8.85 3.77
C PHE A 129 24.36 -9.72 4.84
N ARG A 130 25.24 -10.64 4.44
CA ARG A 130 26.10 -11.39 5.36
C ARG A 130 26.95 -10.44 6.22
N ALA A 131 27.24 -10.83 7.47
CA ALA A 131 28.15 -10.07 8.32
C ALA A 131 29.55 -9.96 7.69
N SER A 132 30.18 -8.80 7.89
CA SER A 132 31.53 -8.48 7.38
C SER A 132 32.66 -8.92 8.31
N GLU A 133 32.34 -9.60 9.41
CA GLU A 133 33.28 -10.10 10.41
C GLU A 133 33.29 -11.63 10.36
N ASP A 134 34.38 -12.28 10.74
CA ASP A 134 34.47 -13.76 10.79
C ASP A 134 33.79 -14.36 12.04
N SER A 135 32.68 -13.76 12.47
CA SER A 135 31.88 -14.18 13.62
C SER A 135 30.50 -14.69 13.16
N PRO A 136 29.92 -15.70 13.81
CA PRO A 136 28.56 -16.15 13.53
C PRO A 136 27.53 -15.11 13.96
N HIS A 137 26.67 -14.71 13.01
CA HIS A 137 25.53 -13.82 13.27
C HIS A 137 24.22 -14.59 13.20
N ILE A 138 23.28 -14.23 14.08
CA ILE A 138 21.92 -14.76 14.11
C ILE A 138 21.02 -13.80 13.32
N TYR A 139 20.39 -14.33 12.28
CA TYR A 139 19.44 -13.61 11.44
C TYR A 139 18.03 -14.09 11.72
N ARG A 140 17.13 -13.17 12.03
CA ARG A 140 15.69 -13.45 12.14
C ARG A 140 14.97 -13.05 10.87
N TRP A 141 14.07 -13.89 10.39
CA TRP A 141 13.29 -13.60 9.20
C TRP A 141 11.79 -13.90 9.36
N THR A 142 10.98 -13.15 8.64
CA THR A 142 9.52 -13.28 8.57
C THR A 142 9.02 -13.00 7.15
N ILE A 143 7.88 -13.61 6.80
CA ILE A 143 7.19 -13.43 5.52
C ILE A 143 5.77 -12.93 5.77
N SER A 144 5.29 -12.01 4.94
CA SER A 144 3.88 -11.59 4.90
C SER A 144 3.46 -11.29 3.47
N THR A 145 2.21 -11.51 3.11
CA THR A 145 1.67 -11.04 1.83
C THR A 145 1.40 -9.53 1.89
N VAL A 146 1.76 -8.82 0.83
CA VAL A 146 1.54 -7.38 0.67
C VAL A 146 0.87 -7.09 -0.66
N ARG A 147 0.16 -5.95 -0.74
CA ARG A 147 -0.46 -5.43 -1.95
C ARG A 147 0.16 -4.10 -2.34
N GLN A 148 0.48 -3.94 -3.61
CA GLN A 148 0.86 -2.66 -4.17
C GLN A 148 -0.38 -1.78 -4.27
N VAL A 149 -0.36 -0.65 -3.56
CA VAL A 149 -1.46 0.32 -3.52
C VAL A 149 -1.16 1.56 -4.36
N ASP A 150 0.12 1.85 -4.58
CA ASP A 150 0.55 3.01 -5.37
C ASP A 150 1.99 2.83 -5.89
N VAL A 151 2.51 3.83 -6.59
CA VAL A 151 3.91 3.97 -6.97
C VAL A 151 4.41 5.35 -6.52
N ASP A 152 5.64 5.42 -6.04
CA ASP A 152 6.28 6.70 -5.71
C ASP A 152 6.71 7.47 -6.96
N GLU A 153 7.21 8.70 -6.78
CA GLU A 153 7.70 9.56 -7.87
C GLU A 153 8.85 8.94 -8.68
N ASN A 154 9.55 7.95 -8.13
CA ASN A 154 10.65 7.23 -8.76
C ASN A 154 10.19 5.93 -9.43
N GLY A 155 8.89 5.62 -9.39
CA GLY A 155 8.31 4.38 -9.92
C GLY A 155 8.47 3.17 -9.00
N SER A 156 8.88 3.36 -7.75
CA SER A 156 8.97 2.28 -6.77
C SER A 156 7.59 1.94 -6.22
N PRO A 157 7.26 0.65 -6.07
CA PRO A 157 5.96 0.23 -5.54
C PRO A 157 5.80 0.63 -4.06
N ILE A 158 4.64 1.19 -3.73
CA ILE A 158 4.19 1.44 -2.36
C ILE A 158 3.31 0.26 -1.94
N TRP A 159 3.71 -0.42 -0.86
CA TRP A 159 3.09 -1.65 -0.38
C TRP A 159 2.29 -1.45 0.89
N GLU A 160 1.13 -2.12 0.98
CA GLU A 160 0.31 -2.25 2.18
C GLU A 160 0.22 -3.73 2.60
N ASP A 161 -0.02 -3.99 3.88
CA ASP A 161 -0.22 -5.35 4.39
C ASP A 161 -1.49 -5.98 3.83
N ALA A 162 -1.35 -7.15 3.21
CA ALA A 162 -2.46 -7.90 2.62
C ALA A 162 -2.70 -9.26 3.30
N GLY A 163 -1.89 -9.61 4.30
CA GLY A 163 -2.00 -10.88 5.01
C GLY A 163 -1.38 -10.87 6.39
N SER A 164 -1.58 -11.97 7.11
CA SER A 164 -0.96 -12.17 8.42
C SER A 164 0.54 -12.42 8.29
N LEU A 165 1.29 -11.93 9.27
CA LEU A 165 2.72 -12.18 9.40
C LEU A 165 2.97 -13.66 9.76
N SER A 166 3.98 -14.27 9.15
CA SER A 166 4.44 -15.59 9.54
C SER A 166 4.97 -15.62 10.97
N GLU A 167 5.11 -16.84 11.51
CA GLU A 167 6.04 -17.07 12.63
C GLU A 167 7.43 -16.54 12.26
N ALA A 168 8.21 -16.14 13.26
CA ALA A 168 9.60 -15.78 13.06
C ALA A 168 10.48 -17.03 13.12
N ARG A 169 11.40 -17.15 12.16
CA ARG A 169 12.49 -18.13 12.24
C ARG A 169 13.83 -17.45 12.30
N VAL A 170 14.80 -18.16 12.85
CA VAL A 170 16.20 -17.73 12.87
C VAL A 170 17.09 -18.69 12.10
N PHE A 171 18.19 -18.18 11.57
CA PHE A 171 19.33 -18.97 11.12
C PHE A 171 20.62 -18.27 11.52
N THR A 172 21.69 -19.05 11.67
CA THR A 172 23.03 -18.52 11.91
C THR A 172 23.81 -18.54 10.60
N TRP A 173 24.53 -17.46 10.28
CA TRP A 173 25.45 -17.41 9.15
C TRP A 173 26.77 -16.79 9.60
N THR A 174 27.86 -17.55 9.55
CA THR A 174 29.22 -17.03 9.79
C THR A 174 29.49 -15.91 8.81
N GLY A 175 29.95 -14.73 9.26
CA GLY A 175 30.30 -13.66 8.34
C GLY A 175 31.63 -13.90 7.62
N GLN A 176 32.00 -13.01 6.70
CA GLN A 176 33.28 -13.05 6.00
C GLN A 176 34.03 -11.74 6.26
N ALA A 177 35.23 -11.84 6.86
CA ALA A 177 36.10 -10.68 7.03
C ALA A 177 36.38 -10.00 5.67
N ALA A 178 36.30 -8.67 5.64
CA ALA A 178 36.73 -7.91 4.47
C ALA A 178 38.20 -8.23 4.17
N VAL A 179 38.51 -8.60 2.92
CA VAL A 179 39.89 -8.69 2.48
C VAL A 179 40.49 -7.29 2.50
N GLU A 180 41.46 -7.04 3.38
CA GLU A 180 42.23 -5.80 3.36
C GLU A 180 42.86 -5.65 1.97
N SER A 181 42.51 -4.59 1.26
CA SER A 181 43.20 -4.22 0.03
C SER A 181 44.66 -3.95 0.39
N THR A 182 45.56 -4.84 -0.02
CA THR A 182 47.01 -4.63 0.10
C THR A 182 47.34 -3.30 -0.59
N PRO A 183 48.03 -2.35 0.08
CA PRO A 183 48.41 -1.12 -0.58
C PRO A 183 49.34 -1.47 -1.74
N THR A 184 48.98 -1.01 -2.94
CA THR A 184 49.83 -1.09 -4.14
C THR A 184 51.15 -0.36 -3.83
N PRO A 185 52.33 -0.96 -4.11
CA PRO A 185 53.64 -0.41 -3.75
C PRO A 185 53.98 0.88 -4.50
#